data_AF-A0A830B1L3-F1
#
_entry.id   AF-A0A830B1L3-F1
#
_cell.length_a   1.000
_cell.length_b   1.000
_cell.length_c   1.000
_cell.angle_alpha   90.00
_cell.angle_beta   90.00
_cell.angle_gamma   90.00
#
_symmetry.space_group_name_H-M   'P 1'
#
loop_
_entity.id
_entity.type
_entity.pdbx_description
1 polymer ?
#
loop_
_entity_poly.entity_id
_entity_poly.type
_entity_poly.pdbx_seq_one_letter_code
_entity_poly.pdbx_strand_id
1 'polypeptide(L)' 'VDCGGLCAVRCKLSGRQNLCKRACGTCCNRCQSVPPGTYGNYEACPCYAKLTTRGNKPKCP' A
#
# COMPACT_ATOMS: atom_id res chain seq x y z
N VAL A 1 8.94 -10.86 -2.10
CA VAL A 1 7.62 -10.44 -1.59
C VAL A 1 6.66 -10.37 -2.76
N ASP A 2 5.49 -11.02 -2.63
CA ASP A 2 4.47 -11.00 -3.67
C ASP A 2 3.63 -9.72 -3.58
N CYS A 3 4.16 -8.64 -4.17
CA CYS A 3 3.46 -7.35 -4.19
C CYS A 3 2.13 -7.42 -4.95
N GLY A 4 2.01 -8.27 -5.97
CA GLY A 4 0.83 -8.39 -6.80
C GLY A 4 -0.38 -8.90 -6.01
N GLY A 5 -0.22 -10.03 -5.33
CA GLY A 5 -1.25 -10.64 -4.49
C GLY A 5 -1.59 -9.77 -3.28
N LEU A 6 -0.58 -9.25 -2.58
CA LEU A 6 -0.82 -8.40 -1.40
C LEU A 6 -1.55 -7.10 -1.76
N CYS A 7 -1.14 -6.43 -2.83
CA CYS A 7 -1.84 -5.23 -3.30
C CYS A 7 -3.25 -5.53 -3.83
N ALA A 8 -3.49 -6.72 -4.40
CA ALA A 8 -4.84 -7.12 -4.79
C ALA A 8 -5.76 -7.28 -3.57
N VAL A 9 -5.28 -7.87 -2.48
CA VAL A 9 -6.01 -7.95 -1.21
C VAL A 9 -6.23 -6.57 -0.62
N ARG A 10 -5.19 -5.72 -0.59
CA ARG A 10 -5.27 -4.38 0.01
C ARG A 10 -6.27 -3.48 -0.70
N CYS A 11 -6.29 -3.56 -2.03
CA CYS A 11 -7.17 -2.77 -2.88
C CYS A 11 -8.54 -3.41 -3.13
N LYS A 12 -8.87 -4.54 -2.48
CA LYS A 12 -10.10 -5.30 -2.74
C LYS A 12 -11.38 -4.49 -2.53
N LEU A 13 -11.41 -3.64 -1.50
CA LEU A 13 -12.56 -2.77 -1.18
C LEU A 13 -12.41 -1.35 -1.73
N SER A 14 -11.34 -1.06 -2.47
CA SER A 14 -11.12 0.28 -3.03
C SER A 14 -11.97 0.47 -4.28
N GLY A 15 -12.80 1.51 -4.32
CA GLY A 15 -13.56 1.88 -5.52
C GLY A 15 -12.68 2.26 -6.71
N ARG A 16 -11.39 2.56 -6.49
CA ARG A 16 -10.40 2.89 -7.53
C ARG A 16 -9.28 1.85 -7.56
N GLN A 17 -9.62 0.60 -7.88
CA GLN A 17 -8.70 -0.54 -7.82
C GLN A 17 -7.39 -0.32 -8.59
N ASN A 18 -7.44 0.23 -9.81
CA ASN A 18 -6.24 0.44 -10.63
C ASN A 18 -5.29 1.48 -10.02
N LEU A 19 -5.83 2.56 -9.46
CA LEU A 19 -5.05 3.59 -8.78
C LEU A 19 -4.41 3.03 -7.51
N CYS A 20 -5.19 2.31 -6.72
CA CYS A 20 -4.74 1.67 -5.49
C CYS A 20 -3.62 0.65 -5.78
N LYS A 21 -3.80 -0.23 -6.77
CA LYS A 21 -2.78 -1.23 -7.16
C LYS A 21 -1.48 -0.56 -7.62
N ARG A 22 -1.56 0.54 -8.39
CA ARG A 22 -0.39 1.31 -8.82
C ARG A 22 0.36 1.96 -7.65
N ALA A 23 -0.37 2.57 -6.71
CA ALA A 23 0.21 3.18 -5.52
C ALA A 23 0.85 2.13 -4.61
N CYS A 24 0.11 1.06 -4.31
CA CYS A 24 0.59 -0.06 -3.50
C CYS A 24 1.82 -0.73 -4.13
N GLY A 25 1.85 -0.96 -5.45
CA GLY A 25 3.01 -1.53 -6.14
C GLY A 25 4.26 -0.64 -6.03
N THR A 26 4.10 0.68 -6.08
CA THR A 26 5.22 1.62 -5.88
C THR A 26 5.76 1.55 -4.45
N CYS A 27 4.86 1.44 -3.46
CA CYS A 27 5.23 1.32 -2.05
C CYS A 27 5.85 -0.04 -1.72
N CYS A 28 5.30 -1.10 -2.31
CA CYS A 28 5.81 -2.45 -2.15
C CYS A 28 7.17 -2.64 -2.82
N ASN A 29 7.43 -2.04 -3.99
CA ASN A 29 8.77 -2.08 -4.58
C ASN A 29 9.82 -1.38 -3.72
N ARG A 30 9.43 -0.35 -2.97
CA ARG A 30 10.36 0.41 -2.12
C ARG A 30 10.59 -0.23 -0.75
N CYS A 31 9.53 -0.80 -0.16
CA CYS A 31 9.57 -1.33 1.20
C CYS A 31 9.58 -2.86 1.27
N GLN A 32 9.31 -3.52 0.14
CA GLN A 32 9.15 -4.98 0.02
C GLN A 32 8.18 -5.55 1.08
N SER A 33 7.19 -4.75 1.48
CA SER A 33 6.26 -5.09 2.55
C SER A 33 4.91 -4.44 2.26
N VAL A 34 3.80 -5.17 2.43
CA VAL A 34 2.44 -4.64 2.34
C VAL A 34 1.68 -5.10 3.58
N PRO A 35 1.04 -4.20 4.32
CA PRO A 35 0.32 -4.58 5.53
C PRO A 35 -0.95 -5.38 5.20
N PRO A 36 -1.33 -6.34 6.06
CA PRO A 36 -2.47 -7.24 5.83
C PRO A 36 -3.83 -6.59 6.06
N GLY A 37 -4.86 -7.03 5.32
CA GLY A 37 -6.26 -6.57 5.36
C GLY A 37 -6.62 -5.66 4.17
N THR A 38 -7.64 -4.79 4.29
CA THR A 38 -8.00 -3.76 3.27
C THR A 38 -7.81 -2.31 3.69
N TYR A 39 -7.67 -2.03 4.99
CA TYR A 39 -7.46 -0.69 5.54
C TYR A 39 -6.70 -0.82 6.88
N GLY A 40 -5.91 0.20 7.25
CA GLY A 40 -5.22 0.23 8.55
C GLY A 40 -3.93 -0.60 8.60
N ASN A 41 -3.61 -1.21 9.74
CA ASN A 41 -2.46 -2.11 10.00
C ASN A 41 -1.09 -1.59 9.54
N TYR A 42 -0.93 -0.26 9.49
CA TYR A 42 0.32 0.39 9.11
C TYR A 42 1.47 0.07 10.09
N GLU A 43 1.15 -0.32 11.33
CA GLU A 43 2.11 -0.74 12.35
C GLU A 43 2.86 -2.01 11.97
N ALA A 44 2.21 -2.92 11.22
CA ALA A 44 2.87 -4.14 10.72
C ALA A 44 3.94 -3.83 9.66
N CYS A 45 3.87 -2.66 9.01
CA CYS A 45 4.78 -2.26 7.94
C CYS A 45 5.16 -0.78 8.06
N PRO A 46 6.09 -0.42 8.97
CA PRO A 46 6.44 0.97 9.22
C PRO A 46 7.04 1.68 8.01
N CYS A 47 7.74 0.96 7.11
CA CYS A 47 8.24 1.55 5.86
C CYS A 47 7.08 1.98 4.95
N TYR A 48 6.08 1.11 4.79
CA TYR A 48 4.89 1.38 3.96
C TYR A 48 4.09 2.57 4.52
N ALA A 49 4.00 2.68 5.85
CA ALA A 49 3.34 3.78 6.55
C ALA A 49 4.07 5.13 6.42
N LYS A 50 5.41 5.11 6.46
CA LYS A 50 6.24 6.33 6.42
C LYS A 50 6.30 6.99 5.04
N LEU A 51 5.87 6.30 3.98
CA LEU A 51 5.89 6.84 2.64
C LEU A 51 4.80 7.91 2.47
N THR A 52 5.25 9.15 2.41
CA THR A 52 4.39 10.32 2.15
C THR A 52 4.61 10.87 0.75
N THR A 53 3.60 11.56 0.25
CA THR A 53 3.70 12.40 -0.95
C THR A 53 4.30 13.76 -0.56
N ARG A 54 4.63 14.60 -1.55
CA ARG A 54 5.15 15.96 -1.33
C ARG A 54 4.24 16.84 -0.45
N GLY A 55 2.95 16.51 -0.35
CA GLY A 55 1.98 17.20 0.50
C GLY A 55 1.81 16.62 1.90
N ASN A 56 2.77 15.83 2.41
CA ASN A 56 2.70 15.13 3.70
C ASN A 56 1.49 14.19 3.87
N LYS A 57 0.84 13.81 2.78
CA LYS A 57 -0.25 12.83 2.79
C LYS A 57 0.33 11.42 2.61
N PRO A 58 -0.23 10.40 3.27
CA PRO A 58 0.17 9.01 3.05
C PRO A 58 0.07 8.68 1.56
N LYS A 59 1.17 8.20 0.98
CA LYS A 59 1.26 7.83 -0.43
C LYS A 59 0.64 6.46 -0.68
N CYS A 60 0.76 5.57 0.29
CA CYS A 60 0.40 4.18 0.17
C CYS A 60 -1.03 3.94 0.67
N PRO A 61 -1.83 3.14 -0.05
CA PRO A 61 -3.22 2.85 0.33
C PRO A 61 -3.35 1.90 1.52
#